data_AF-A0ABD4ABJ9-F1
#
_entry.id   AF-A0ABD4ABJ9-F1
#
_cell.length_a   1.000
_cell.length_b   1.000
_cell.length_c   1.000
_cell.angle_alpha   90.00
_cell.angle_beta   90.00
_cell.angle_gamma   90.00
#
_symmetry.space_group_name_H-M   'P 1'
#
loop_
_entity.id
_entity.type
_entity.pdbx_description
1 polymer ?
#
loop_
_entity_poly.entity_id
_entity_poly.type
_entity_poly.pdbx_seq_one_letter_code
_entity_poly.pdbx_strand_id
1 'polypeptide(L)'
;MDEQLPEKKDSHSNEASPFSHIFQDRPFRNILETIDQFFQNSNLKPGFKVNVQEDVDKYIIYAELPGVKKNQIDIHILERSITITVNRSESETIQNDKAKSYTKIHEYEKASRTIPFYHPIQSKNAKAKYRDGLLTIILPKKSGKKLNLED
;
A
#
# COMPACT_ATOMS: atom_id res chain seq x y z
N MET A 1 -30.05 -18.25 -47.63
CA MET A 1 -29.78 -17.46 -46.42
C MET A 1 -29.06 -18.39 -45.47
N ASP A 2 -27.74 -18.34 -45.52
CA ASP A 2 -26.82 -18.81 -44.48
C ASP A 2 -25.52 -18.06 -44.77
N GLU A 3 -25.46 -16.86 -44.22
CA GLU A 3 -24.38 -15.90 -44.35
C GLU A 3 -23.33 -16.25 -43.28
N GLN A 4 -22.29 -17.00 -43.66
CA GLN A 4 -21.10 -17.15 -42.82
C GLN A 4 -20.24 -15.89 -42.98
N LEU A 5 -20.22 -15.05 -41.95
CA LEU A 5 -19.24 -13.97 -41.79
C LEU A 5 -17.86 -14.53 -41.36
N PRO A 6 -16.74 -13.91 -41.78
CA PRO A 6 -15.38 -14.35 -41.50
C PRO A 6 -14.70 -13.69 -40.28
N GLU A 7 -13.64 -14.36 -39.82
CA GLU A 7 -12.48 -13.98 -38.97
C GLU A 7 -12.44 -12.67 -38.17
N LYS A 8 -11.93 -12.77 -36.93
CA LYS A 8 -10.69 -12.03 -36.56
C LYS A 8 -9.94 -12.64 -35.37
N LYS A 9 -8.67 -13.02 -35.62
CA LYS A 9 -7.55 -12.96 -34.67
C LYS A 9 -7.53 -11.56 -34.05
N ASP A 10 -7.13 -11.43 -32.78
CA ASP A 10 -6.03 -10.55 -32.43
C ASP A 10 -5.57 -10.77 -30.99
N SER A 11 -4.25 -10.89 -30.90
CA SER A 11 -3.40 -10.82 -29.72
C SER A 11 -3.59 -9.51 -28.96
N HIS A 12 -3.68 -9.60 -27.63
CA HIS A 12 -3.36 -8.49 -26.73
C HIS A 12 -2.37 -9.03 -25.69
N SER A 13 -1.07 -8.95 -25.99
CA SER A 13 -0.18 -7.80 -25.78
C SER A 13 0.29 -7.71 -24.33
N ASN A 14 1.54 -8.13 -24.14
CA ASN A 14 2.44 -7.63 -23.10
C ASN A 14 2.37 -6.10 -23.10
N GLU A 15 1.62 -5.52 -22.17
CA GLU A 15 1.84 -4.13 -21.78
C GLU A 15 2.79 -4.16 -20.59
N ALA A 16 4.07 -3.96 -20.88
CA ALA A 16 4.97 -3.45 -19.86
C ALA A 16 4.36 -2.14 -19.34
N SER A 17 3.99 -2.12 -18.06
CA SER A 17 3.46 -0.93 -17.40
C SER A 17 4.35 0.27 -17.78
N PRO A 18 3.79 1.43 -18.20
CA PRO A 18 4.53 2.59 -18.71
C PRO A 18 5.58 3.19 -17.75
N PHE A 19 5.74 2.61 -16.57
CA PHE A 19 6.54 3.10 -15.46
C PHE A 19 7.70 2.15 -15.10
N SER A 20 7.90 1.04 -15.83
CA SER A 20 8.94 0.04 -15.55
C SER A 20 10.38 0.55 -15.76
N HIS A 21 10.58 1.63 -16.52
CA HIS A 21 11.92 2.11 -16.89
C HIS A 21 12.53 3.16 -15.94
N ILE A 22 11.77 3.70 -14.98
CA ILE A 22 12.22 4.84 -14.16
C ILE A 22 12.85 4.39 -12.82
N PHE A 23 12.81 3.09 -12.52
CA PHE A 23 13.08 2.50 -11.21
C PHE A 23 14.52 1.99 -11.00
N GLN A 24 15.50 2.44 -11.78
CA GLN A 24 16.83 1.80 -11.80
C GLN A 24 17.82 2.26 -10.73
N ASP A 25 17.81 3.52 -10.27
CA ASP A 25 18.93 4.02 -9.45
C ASP A 25 18.51 4.74 -8.16
N ARG A 26 18.26 4.02 -7.05
CA ARG A 26 18.33 4.58 -5.68
C ARG A 26 18.73 3.55 -4.61
N PRO A 27 19.52 3.94 -3.59
CA PRO A 27 20.02 3.07 -2.51
C PRO A 27 18.95 2.56 -1.53
N PHE A 28 17.68 2.94 -1.69
CA PHE A 28 16.57 2.57 -0.80
C PHE A 28 15.99 1.17 -1.06
N ARG A 29 16.27 0.55 -2.22
CA ARG A 29 15.75 -0.79 -2.56
C ARG A 29 16.19 -1.84 -1.55
N ASN A 30 17.47 -1.81 -1.16
CA ASN A 30 18.08 -2.81 -0.30
C ASN A 30 17.42 -2.89 1.10
N ILE A 31 16.96 -1.76 1.64
CA ILE A 31 16.30 -1.71 2.96
C ILE A 31 14.87 -2.25 2.87
N LEU A 32 14.13 -1.88 1.82
CA LEU A 32 12.78 -2.41 1.59
C LEU A 32 12.80 -3.91 1.33
N GLU A 33 13.76 -4.39 0.53
CA GLU A 33 13.98 -5.82 0.29
C GLU A 33 14.29 -6.58 1.58
N THR A 34 15.16 -6.05 2.44
CA THR A 34 15.52 -6.69 3.72
C THR A 34 14.32 -6.78 4.68
N ILE A 35 13.49 -5.73 4.73
CA ILE A 35 12.27 -5.71 5.55
C ILE A 35 11.23 -6.66 4.97
N ASP A 36 11.03 -6.66 3.66
CA ASP A 36 10.16 -7.62 2.99
C ASP A 36 10.60 -9.06 3.26
N GLN A 37 11.90 -9.34 3.25
CA GLN A 37 12.47 -10.67 3.54
C GLN A 37 12.27 -11.09 5.02
N PHE A 38 12.38 -10.14 5.96
CA PHE A 38 12.03 -10.37 7.37
C PHE A 38 10.55 -10.70 7.56
N PHE A 39 9.64 -10.00 6.86
CA PHE A 39 8.21 -10.30 6.89
C PHE A 39 7.85 -11.61 6.18
N GLN A 40 8.52 -11.97 5.08
CA GLN A 40 8.35 -13.26 4.41
C GLN A 40 8.74 -14.43 5.33
N ASN A 41 9.81 -14.29 6.11
CA ASN A 41 10.29 -15.33 7.03
C ASN A 41 9.39 -15.54 8.26
N SER A 42 8.43 -14.65 8.53
CA SER A 42 7.53 -14.75 9.69
C SER A 42 6.14 -15.31 9.36
N ASN A 43 5.93 -15.89 8.15
CA ASN A 43 4.63 -16.30 7.62
C ASN A 43 3.56 -15.18 7.61
N LEU A 44 3.99 -13.92 7.78
CA LEU A 44 3.14 -12.75 7.62
C LEU A 44 3.11 -12.43 6.13
N LYS A 45 2.03 -12.83 5.45
CA LYS A 45 1.82 -12.41 4.06
C LYS A 45 1.95 -10.88 3.98
N PRO A 46 2.75 -10.35 3.04
CA PRO A 46 2.78 -8.92 2.77
C PRO A 46 1.39 -8.48 2.30
N GLY A 47 0.58 -7.96 3.22
CA GLY A 47 -0.86 -7.89 3.00
C GLY A 47 -1.35 -6.82 2.03
N PHE A 48 -0.46 -5.98 1.50
CA PHE A 48 -0.76 -5.05 0.41
C PHE A 48 0.51 -4.49 -0.26
N LYS A 49 0.35 -4.03 -1.51
CA LYS A 49 1.42 -3.39 -2.28
C LYS A 49 1.59 -1.94 -1.85
N VAL A 50 2.86 -1.51 -1.77
CA VAL A 50 3.24 -0.15 -1.41
C VAL A 50 4.32 0.32 -2.37
N ASN A 51 4.19 1.56 -2.82
CA ASN A 51 5.24 2.30 -3.53
C ASN A 51 5.58 3.58 -2.78
N VAL A 52 6.86 3.95 -2.77
CA VAL A 52 7.37 5.14 -2.07
C VAL A 52 8.18 5.97 -3.05
N GLN A 53 7.78 7.21 -3.24
CA GLN A 53 8.53 8.24 -3.94
C GLN A 53 9.16 9.19 -2.92
N GLU A 54 10.41 9.56 -3.17
CA GLU A 54 11.12 10.56 -2.39
C GLU A 54 11.49 11.74 -3.29
N ASP A 55 11.02 12.93 -2.89
CA ASP A 55 11.44 14.20 -3.46
C ASP A 55 12.42 14.90 -2.48
N VAL A 56 12.89 16.09 -2.84
CA VAL A 56 13.81 16.88 -2.00
C VAL A 56 13.17 17.23 -0.64
N ASP A 57 11.89 17.58 -0.64
CA ASP A 57 11.16 18.17 0.50
C ASP A 57 10.15 17.23 1.17
N LYS A 58 9.86 16.06 0.58
CA LYS A 58 8.81 15.16 1.07
C LYS A 58 8.99 13.71 0.62
N TYR A 59 8.26 12.83 1.29
CA TYR A 59 7.95 11.47 0.83
C TYR A 59 6.49 11.41 0.35
N ILE A 60 6.24 10.67 -0.73
CA ILE A 60 4.90 10.36 -1.23
C ILE A 60 4.75 8.84 -1.24
N ILE A 61 3.70 8.33 -0.60
CA ILE A 61 3.46 6.90 -0.44
C ILE A 61 2.14 6.56 -1.09
N TYR A 62 2.15 5.49 -1.87
CA TYR A 62 0.99 4.90 -2.51
C TYR A 62 0.81 3.49 -1.95
N ALA A 63 -0.35 3.20 -1.37
CA ALA A 63 -0.72 1.85 -0.94
C ALA A 63 -2.00 1.41 -1.65
N GLU A 64 -1.92 0.27 -2.32
CA GLU A 64 -3.05 -0.34 -3.05
C GLU A 64 -3.84 -1.23 -2.10
N LEU A 65 -5.07 -0.81 -1.80
CA LEU A 65 -5.98 -1.38 -0.81
C LEU A 65 -7.39 -1.62 -1.40
N PRO A 66 -7.53 -2.42 -2.47
CA PRO A 66 -8.84 -2.66 -3.09
C PRO A 66 -9.83 -3.30 -2.10
N GLY A 67 -11.07 -2.82 -2.09
CA GLY A 67 -12.13 -3.35 -1.21
C GLY A 67 -12.01 -2.97 0.27
N VAL A 68 -10.94 -2.29 0.69
CA VAL A 68 -10.74 -1.87 2.08
C VAL A 68 -11.55 -0.61 2.37
N LYS A 69 -12.31 -0.60 3.47
CA LYS A 69 -13.04 0.59 3.92
C LYS A 69 -12.09 1.53 4.67
N LYS A 70 -12.34 2.84 4.60
CA LYS A 70 -11.48 3.85 5.24
C LYS A 70 -11.31 3.63 6.75
N ASN A 71 -12.36 3.16 7.43
CA ASN A 71 -12.33 2.88 8.88
C ASN A 71 -11.58 1.59 9.25
N GLN A 72 -11.12 0.82 8.27
CA GLN A 72 -10.28 -0.36 8.48
C GLN A 72 -8.79 -0.02 8.35
N ILE A 73 -8.44 1.24 8.05
CA ILE A 73 -7.07 1.69 7.80
C ILE A 73 -6.60 2.54 8.99
N ASP A 74 -5.58 2.06 9.68
CA ASP A 74 -4.89 2.79 10.74
C ASP A 74 -3.49 3.22 10.27
N ILE A 75 -3.15 4.49 10.51
CA ILE A 75 -1.87 5.07 10.08
C ILE A 75 -1.16 5.65 11.31
N HIS A 76 0.03 5.15 11.58
CA HIS A 76 0.90 5.67 12.65
C HIS A 76 2.16 6.26 12.03
N ILE A 77 2.49 7.49 12.41
CA ILE A 77 3.69 8.19 11.94
C ILE A 77 4.61 8.42 13.12
N LEU A 78 5.85 7.95 13.00
CA LEU A 78 6.96 8.28 13.87
C LEU A 78 7.92 9.22 13.14
N GLU A 79 8.94 9.71 13.84
CA GLU A 79 9.89 10.67 13.28
C GLU A 79 10.59 10.14 12.01
N ARG A 80 10.83 8.84 11.91
CA ARG A 80 11.58 8.21 10.81
C ARG A 80 10.87 7.00 10.21
N SER A 81 9.58 6.83 10.46
CA SER A 81 8.82 5.75 9.86
C SER A 81 7.33 6.06 9.82
N ILE A 82 6.63 5.32 8.97
CA ILE A 82 5.18 5.25 8.94
C ILE A 82 4.75 3.79 8.90
N THR A 83 3.75 3.46 9.69
CA THR A 83 3.10 2.15 9.70
C THR A 83 1.67 2.30 9.21
N ILE A 84 1.32 1.53 8.19
CA ILE A 84 -0.04 1.41 7.66
C ILE A 84 -0.55 0.04 8.09
N THR A 85 -1.65 -0.01 8.82
CA THR A 85 -2.32 -1.24 9.24
C THR A 85 -3.70 -1.29 8.62
N VAL A 86 -4.07 -2.46 8.10
CA VAL A 86 -5.40 -2.76 7.60
C VAL A 86 -6.00 -3.88 8.45
N ASN A 87 -7.14 -3.61 9.07
CA ASN A 87 -7.91 -4.56 9.86
C ASN A 87 -9.20 -4.90 9.12
N ARG A 88 -9.18 -5.94 8.28
CA ARG A 88 -10.37 -6.43 7.59
C ARG A 88 -11.07 -7.43 8.50
N SER A 89 -12.33 -7.14 8.80
CA SER A 89 -13.25 -8.08 9.45
C SER A 89 -14.40 -8.27 8.50
N GLU A 90 -14.52 -9.47 7.95
CA GLU A 90 -15.69 -9.90 7.19
C GLU A 90 -16.42 -10.96 7.98
N SER A 91 -17.75 -10.90 7.95
CA SER A 91 -18.58 -11.94 8.54
C SER A 91 -19.55 -12.45 7.50
N GLU A 92 -19.44 -13.73 7.16
CA GLU A 92 -20.38 -14.41 6.29
C GLU A 92 -21.41 -15.15 7.15
N THR A 93 -22.69 -15.07 6.76
CA THR A 93 -23.75 -15.87 7.39
C THR A 93 -24.33 -16.81 6.36
N ILE A 94 -24.11 -18.10 6.55
CA ILE A 94 -24.61 -19.16 5.69
C ILE A 94 -25.92 -19.66 6.33
N GLN A 95 -27.04 -19.48 5.64
CA GLN A 95 -28.35 -20.00 6.07
C GLN A 95 -28.61 -21.38 5.46
N ASN A 96 -29.09 -22.31 6.27
CA ASN A 96 -29.59 -23.61 5.82
C ASN A 96 -31.08 -23.72 6.12
N ASP A 97 -31.89 -23.39 5.12
CA ASP A 97 -33.36 -23.38 5.23
C ASP A 97 -33.94 -24.75 5.55
N LYS A 98 -33.28 -25.84 5.10
CA LYS A 98 -33.73 -27.22 5.37
C LYS A 98 -33.50 -27.63 6.82
N ALA A 99 -32.45 -27.13 7.45
CA ALA A 99 -32.08 -27.46 8.83
C ALA A 99 -32.55 -26.41 9.86
N LYS A 100 -33.19 -25.32 9.43
CA LYS A 100 -33.51 -24.14 10.26
C LYS A 100 -32.31 -23.67 11.10
N SER A 101 -31.12 -23.67 10.50
CA SER A 101 -29.89 -23.27 11.17
C SER A 101 -29.11 -22.25 10.35
N TYR A 102 -28.22 -21.51 11.02
CA TYR A 102 -27.28 -20.62 10.35
C TYR A 102 -25.88 -20.77 10.95
N THR A 103 -24.86 -20.60 10.11
CA THR A 103 -23.45 -20.54 10.50
C THR A 103 -22.94 -19.14 10.24
N LYS A 104 -22.31 -18.52 11.24
CA LYS A 104 -21.63 -17.23 11.08
C LYS A 104 -20.12 -17.44 11.11
N ILE A 105 -19.45 -17.17 10.00
CA ILE A 105 -17.99 -17.22 9.88
C ILE A 105 -17.50 -15.79 10.07
N HIS A 106 -16.48 -15.60 10.91
CA HIS A 106 -15.79 -14.31 11.05
C HIS A 106 -14.36 -14.47 10.54
N GLU A 107 -14.04 -13.81 9.43
CA GLU A 107 -12.69 -13.72 8.90
C GLU A 107 -12.06 -12.42 9.39
N TYR A 108 -10.99 -12.55 10.18
CA TYR A 108 -10.17 -11.43 10.64
C TYR A 108 -8.84 -11.48 9.90
N GLU A 109 -8.66 -10.60 8.93
CA GLU A 109 -7.40 -10.44 8.21
C GLU A 109 -6.75 -9.12 8.63
N LYS A 110 -5.57 -9.23 9.25
CA LYS A 110 -4.75 -8.07 9.61
C LYS A 110 -3.51 -8.03 8.72
N ALA A 111 -3.36 -6.93 7.99
CA ALA A 111 -2.17 -6.63 7.20
C ALA A 111 -1.48 -5.40 7.77
N SER A 112 -0.14 -5.37 7.77
CA SER A 112 0.61 -4.20 8.22
C SER A 112 1.89 -4.03 7.41
N ARG A 113 2.23 -2.78 7.10
CA ARG A 113 3.48 -2.38 6.45
C ARG A 113 4.10 -1.20 7.18
N THR A 114 5.37 -1.33 7.54
CA THR A 114 6.17 -0.23 8.09
C THR A 114 7.22 0.19 7.08
N ILE A 115 7.26 1.48 6.79
CA ILE A 115 8.17 2.10 5.83
C ILE A 115 9.13 3.01 6.61
N PRO A 116 10.44 2.72 6.65
CA PRO A 116 11.43 3.59 7.28
C PRO A 116 11.86 4.72 6.33
N PHE A 117 12.34 5.83 6.90
CA PHE A 117 12.86 6.98 6.17
C PHE A 117 14.22 7.41 6.72
N TYR A 118 15.12 7.77 5.80
CA TYR A 118 16.42 8.32 6.18
C TYR A 118 16.31 9.76 6.70
N HIS A 119 15.47 10.59 6.09
CA HIS A 119 15.26 11.96 6.55
C HIS A 119 14.03 12.02 7.48
N PRO A 120 14.12 12.70 8.64
CA PRO A 120 13.00 12.75 9.58
C PRO A 120 11.80 13.52 9.01
N ILE A 121 10.60 13.13 9.41
CA ILE A 121 9.32 13.66 8.91
C ILE A 121 8.76 14.72 9.86
N GLN A 122 8.18 15.77 9.28
CA GLN A 122 7.34 16.74 9.98
C GLN A 122 5.88 16.27 10.02
N SER A 123 5.56 15.39 10.97
CA SER A 123 4.25 14.71 11.07
C SER A 123 3.04 15.65 11.13
N LYS A 124 3.18 16.83 11.76
CA LYS A 124 2.10 17.84 11.87
C LYS A 124 1.51 18.28 10.53
N ASN A 125 2.29 18.20 9.45
CA ASN A 125 1.88 18.64 8.10
C ASN A 125 1.64 17.46 7.14
N ALA A 126 1.57 16.23 7.66
CA ALA A 126 1.23 15.07 6.87
C ALA A 126 -0.19 15.17 6.29
N LYS A 127 -0.38 14.69 5.07
CA LYS A 127 -1.68 14.65 4.39
C LYS A 127 -1.94 13.24 3.88
N ALA A 128 -3.17 12.76 4.01
CA ALA A 128 -3.60 11.48 3.46
C ALA A 128 -4.89 11.65 2.67
N LYS A 129 -4.98 10.96 1.53
CA LYS A 129 -6.18 10.83 0.71
C LYS A 129 -6.41 9.37 0.40
N TYR A 130 -7.67 8.94 0.44
CA TYR A 130 -8.05 7.58 0.11
C TYR A 130 -9.21 7.63 -0.88
N ARG A 131 -9.01 7.08 -2.08
CA ARG A 131 -10.00 7.09 -3.16
C ARG A 131 -9.82 5.84 -4.03
N ASP A 132 -10.92 5.16 -4.36
CA ASP A 132 -10.95 4.03 -5.29
C ASP A 132 -9.94 2.93 -4.95
N GLY A 133 -9.78 2.60 -3.67
CA GLY A 133 -8.82 1.59 -3.22
C GLY A 133 -7.35 2.05 -3.21
N LEU A 134 -7.04 3.32 -3.50
CA LEU A 134 -5.69 3.86 -3.46
C LEU A 134 -5.52 4.84 -2.30
N LEU A 135 -4.63 4.51 -1.36
CA LEU A 135 -4.20 5.39 -0.29
C LEU A 135 -2.96 6.16 -0.73
N THR A 136 -3.05 7.48 -0.74
CA THR A 136 -1.94 8.40 -1.02
C THR A 136 -1.60 9.20 0.23
N ILE A 137 -0.35 9.14 0.67
CA ILE A 137 0.14 9.86 1.85
C ILE A 137 1.30 10.76 1.43
N ILE A 138 1.26 12.03 1.83
CA ILE A 138 2.31 13.01 1.63
C ILE A 138 2.89 13.36 2.99
N LEU A 139 4.20 13.14 3.14
CA LEU A 139 4.95 13.34 4.39
C LEU A 139 6.07 14.37 4.16
N PRO A 140 5.89 15.63 4.57
CA PRO A 140 6.95 16.63 4.47
C PRO A 140 8.16 16.26 5.32
N LYS A 141 9.36 16.43 4.78
CA LYS A 141 10.63 16.28 5.50
C LYS A 141 10.81 17.42 6.49
N LYS A 142 11.38 17.14 7.67
CA LYS A 142 11.78 18.19 8.61
C LYS A 142 12.87 19.05 7.95
N SER A 143 12.70 20.35 7.97
CA SER A 143 13.78 21.27 7.58
C SER A 143 14.85 21.32 8.67
N GLY A 144 16.12 21.36 8.26
CA GLY A 144 17.22 21.60 9.20
C GLY A 144 17.20 23.05 9.70
N LYS A 145 17.72 23.27 10.92
CA LYS A 145 18.00 24.62 11.41
C LYS A 145 19.46 24.94 11.12
N LYS A 146 19.73 26.05 10.42
CA LYS A 146 21.08 26.61 10.35
C LYS A 146 21.43 27.16 11.73
N LEU A 147 22.54 26.70 12.30
CA LEU A 147 23.09 27.29 13.52
C LEU A 147 23.99 28.47 13.12
N ASN A 148 23.85 29.58 13.83
CA ASN A 148 24.79 30.68 13.74
C ASN A 148 25.80 30.50 14.87
N LEU A 149 27.08 30.77 14.58
CA LEU A 149 28.11 30.82 15.61
C LEU A 149 27.90 32.12 16.41
N GLU A 150 27.95 32.02 17.73
CA GLU A 150 28.00 33.18 18.63
C GLU A 150 29.48 33.60 18.79
N ASP A 151 29.71 34.91 18.92
CA ASP A 151 31.03 35.52 19.08
C ASP A 151 31.68 35.23 20.45
#